data_AF-A0A2D7IDH2-F1
#
_entry.id   AF-A0A2D7IDH2-F1
#
_cell.length_a   1.000
_cell.length_b   1.000
_cell.length_c   1.000
_cell.angle_alpha   90.00
_cell.angle_beta   90.00
_cell.angle_gamma   90.00
#
_symmetry.space_group_name_H-M   'P 1'
#
loop_
_entity.id
_entity.type
_entity.pdbx_description
1 polymer ?
#
loop_
_entity_poly.entity_id
_entity_poly.type
_entity_poly.pdbx_seq_one_letter_code
_entity_poly.pdbx_strand_id
1 'polypeptide(L)'
;MSVVTATRYNAMQTKIAAVLGTGSGDKGYGQSVTSVPLSVGDKVQATHLQALFTDINKCILHQTGSATSNIASQSVGDIVKENDATSKKGWIQFETEATTAETNRLNNSSGNFTAADKLTIQRTSAWGGSPDSINATFTVVFASADIKRNYFNAGGEVRITLSLSGGSGSKGTSWTNLFTAAGTIKFGRTATTRTGSAGDTTSIGNVDMTGSHQQIFQHDVGSGVYGENDFNITARDNNTTTLEFIITVNDDDAGDQTGTGGPVDENVGGTLTATIAEFRPTNASAVTLASPTFTTTDGFQ
;
A
#
# COMPACT_ATOMS: atom_id res chain seq x y z
N MET A 1 13.72 -10.05 -44.61
CA MET A 1 14.53 -10.00 -43.38
C MET A 1 13.58 -9.59 -42.25
N SER A 2 13.51 -10.32 -41.13
CA SER A 2 12.70 -9.88 -40.00
C SER A 2 13.29 -8.58 -39.45
N VAL A 3 12.48 -7.53 -39.36
CA VAL A 3 12.91 -6.23 -38.83
C VAL A 3 13.29 -6.34 -37.33
N VAL A 4 12.69 -7.32 -36.64
CA VAL A 4 12.94 -7.59 -35.22
C VAL A 4 13.63 -8.94 -35.08
N THR A 5 14.81 -8.95 -34.46
CA THR A 5 15.54 -10.18 -34.11
C THR A 5 15.01 -10.76 -32.80
N ALA A 6 15.18 -12.06 -32.59
CA ALA A 6 14.87 -12.71 -31.32
C ALA A 6 15.55 -12.01 -30.13
N THR A 7 16.81 -11.58 -30.30
CA THR A 7 17.56 -10.83 -29.28
C THR A 7 16.88 -9.51 -28.91
N ARG A 8 16.44 -8.71 -29.90
CA ARG A 8 15.77 -7.42 -29.66
C ARG A 8 14.42 -7.62 -28.98
N TYR A 9 13.67 -8.64 -29.39
CA TYR A 9 12.43 -9.02 -28.73
C TYR A 9 12.65 -9.45 -27.27
N ASN A 10 13.64 -10.31 -27.02
CA ASN A 10 13.94 -10.82 -25.67
C ASN A 10 14.35 -9.69 -24.71
N ALA A 11 15.01 -8.64 -25.19
CA ALA A 11 15.34 -7.47 -24.37
C ALA A 11 14.07 -6.80 -23.83
N MET A 12 13.02 -6.65 -24.65
CA MET A 12 11.74 -6.07 -24.22
C MET A 12 10.91 -7.04 -23.38
N GLN A 13 10.85 -8.31 -23.77
CA GLN A 13 10.16 -9.33 -23.00
C GLN A 13 10.74 -9.43 -21.58
N THR A 14 12.07 -9.44 -21.42
CA THR A 14 12.73 -9.46 -20.11
C THR A 14 12.38 -8.23 -19.27
N LYS A 15 12.37 -7.05 -19.89
CA LYS A 15 12.02 -5.78 -19.24
C LYS A 15 10.61 -5.81 -18.67
N ILE A 16 9.64 -6.21 -19.48
CA ILE A 16 8.23 -6.27 -19.09
C ILE A 16 7.98 -7.41 -18.11
N ALA A 17 8.61 -8.57 -18.30
CA ALA A 17 8.51 -9.68 -17.36
C ALA A 17 9.03 -9.29 -15.97
N ALA A 18 10.08 -8.47 -15.88
CA ALA A 18 10.58 -7.96 -14.60
C ALA A 18 9.56 -7.06 -13.89
N VAL A 19 8.84 -6.21 -14.63
CA VAL A 19 7.82 -5.30 -14.07
C VAL A 19 6.54 -6.06 -13.70
N LEU A 20 5.97 -6.82 -14.65
CA LEU A 20 4.68 -7.50 -14.49
C LEU A 20 4.77 -8.74 -13.60
N GLY A 21 5.83 -9.53 -13.76
CA GLY A 21 6.04 -10.81 -13.10
C GLY A 21 6.47 -10.69 -11.64
N THR A 22 7.17 -11.70 -11.13
CA THR A 22 7.69 -11.72 -9.76
C THR A 22 8.70 -10.60 -9.49
N GLY A 23 9.52 -10.25 -10.49
CA GLY A 23 10.51 -9.18 -10.37
C GLY A 23 11.52 -9.34 -9.23
N SER A 24 12.21 -8.26 -8.90
CA SER A 24 13.12 -8.12 -7.76
C SER A 24 13.32 -6.64 -7.41
N GLY A 25 13.73 -6.33 -6.19
CA GLY A 25 13.95 -4.95 -5.74
C GLY A 25 12.68 -4.09 -5.87
N ASP A 26 12.72 -3.07 -6.70
CA ASP A 26 11.57 -2.18 -6.97
C ASP A 26 10.72 -2.60 -8.17
N LYS A 27 10.95 -3.80 -8.70
CA LYS A 27 10.19 -4.42 -9.80
C LYS A 27 9.38 -5.61 -9.30
N GLY A 28 8.26 -5.85 -9.98
CA GLY A 28 7.40 -7.01 -9.80
C GLY A 28 6.01 -6.64 -9.30
N TYR A 29 4.99 -6.95 -10.10
CA TYR A 29 3.57 -6.90 -9.75
C TYR A 29 3.00 -8.28 -9.42
N GLY A 30 3.82 -9.34 -9.47
CA GLY A 30 3.44 -10.70 -9.10
C GLY A 30 2.40 -11.34 -10.02
N GLN A 31 2.26 -10.85 -11.25
CA GLN A 31 1.30 -11.38 -12.21
C GLN A 31 1.93 -12.46 -13.09
N SER A 32 1.08 -13.27 -13.72
CA SER A 32 1.55 -14.17 -14.79
C SER A 32 1.93 -13.37 -16.03
N VAL A 33 3.09 -13.70 -16.62
CA VAL A 33 3.60 -13.10 -17.85
C VAL A 33 3.22 -14.00 -19.03
N THR A 34 2.58 -13.43 -20.05
CA THR A 34 2.08 -14.17 -21.21
C THR A 34 3.18 -14.38 -22.25
N SER A 35 4.01 -13.36 -22.45
CA SER A 35 5.12 -13.37 -23.38
C SER A 35 6.29 -14.21 -22.87
N VAL A 36 6.91 -14.98 -23.77
CA VAL A 36 8.05 -15.86 -23.47
C VAL A 36 9.27 -15.45 -24.30
N PRO A 37 10.50 -15.66 -23.81
CA PRO A 37 11.71 -15.43 -24.59
C PRO A 37 11.83 -16.45 -25.74
N LEU A 38 12.53 -16.04 -26.81
CA LEU A 38 12.75 -16.82 -28.03
C LEU A 38 14.21 -17.29 -28.12
N SER A 39 14.44 -18.39 -28.83
CA SER A 39 15.80 -18.87 -29.11
C SER A 39 16.47 -18.02 -30.19
N VAL A 40 17.80 -18.00 -30.19
CA VAL A 40 18.57 -17.30 -31.23
C VAL A 40 18.26 -17.93 -32.59
N GLY A 41 17.89 -17.09 -33.56
CA GLY A 41 17.51 -17.51 -34.91
C GLY A 41 16.00 -17.73 -35.11
N ASP A 42 15.22 -17.77 -34.02
CA ASP A 42 13.75 -17.83 -34.14
C ASP A 42 13.20 -16.60 -34.82
N LYS A 43 12.16 -16.81 -35.63
CA LYS A 43 11.40 -15.71 -36.23
C LYS A 43 10.41 -15.16 -35.21
N VAL A 44 10.41 -13.86 -35.02
CA VAL A 44 9.37 -13.18 -34.24
C VAL A 44 8.06 -13.26 -35.02
N GLN A 45 7.04 -13.85 -34.39
CA GLN A 45 5.71 -14.04 -34.98
C GLN A 45 4.70 -13.06 -34.36
N ALA A 46 3.57 -12.85 -35.05
CA ALA A 46 2.49 -12.00 -34.55
C ALA A 46 1.98 -12.44 -33.16
N THR A 47 1.97 -13.75 -32.89
CA THR A 47 1.59 -14.32 -31.58
C THR A 47 2.52 -13.87 -30.45
N HIS A 48 3.84 -13.80 -30.69
CA HIS A 48 4.81 -13.29 -29.72
C HIS A 48 4.57 -11.81 -29.42
N LEU A 49 4.31 -11.01 -30.46
CA LEU A 49 4.04 -9.58 -30.28
C LEU A 49 2.69 -9.33 -29.62
N GLN A 50 1.67 -10.15 -29.90
CA GLN A 50 0.38 -10.06 -29.23
C GLN A 50 0.51 -10.39 -27.73
N ALA A 51 1.30 -11.40 -27.37
CA ALA A 51 1.58 -11.71 -25.97
C ALA A 51 2.32 -10.56 -25.27
N LEU A 52 3.32 -9.98 -25.93
CA LEU A 52 4.06 -8.83 -25.39
C LEU A 52 3.17 -7.58 -25.26
N PHE A 53 2.30 -7.32 -26.24
CA PHE A 53 1.29 -6.25 -26.18
C PHE A 53 0.39 -6.43 -24.96
N THR A 54 -0.11 -7.65 -24.72
CA THR A 54 -0.98 -7.93 -23.57
C THR A 54 -0.28 -7.64 -22.25
N ASP A 55 0.98 -8.03 -22.11
CA ASP A 55 1.75 -7.79 -20.89
C ASP A 55 2.06 -6.29 -20.69
N ILE A 56 2.48 -5.57 -21.75
CA ILE A 56 2.68 -4.11 -21.69
C ILE A 56 1.38 -3.40 -21.28
N ASN A 57 0.27 -3.76 -21.92
CA ASN A 57 -1.02 -3.13 -21.65
C ASN A 57 -1.48 -3.33 -20.20
N LYS A 58 -1.23 -4.51 -19.60
CA LYS A 58 -1.51 -4.74 -18.17
C LYS A 58 -0.74 -3.78 -17.27
N CYS A 59 0.56 -3.59 -17.52
CA CYS A 59 1.37 -2.64 -16.78
C CYS A 59 0.84 -1.21 -16.94
N ILE A 60 0.62 -0.76 -18.17
CA ILE A 60 0.14 0.60 -18.44
C ILE A 60 -1.24 0.85 -17.83
N LEU A 61 -2.17 -0.12 -17.94
CA LEU A 61 -3.49 -0.03 -17.34
C LEU A 61 -3.41 0.09 -15.82
N HIS A 62 -2.56 -0.70 -15.15
CA HIS A 62 -2.34 -0.58 -13.71
C HIS A 62 -1.80 0.80 -13.31
N GLN A 63 -0.80 1.27 -14.05
CA GLN A 63 -0.04 2.50 -13.75
C GLN A 63 -0.84 3.77 -14.01
N THR A 64 -1.70 3.78 -15.04
CA THR A 64 -2.37 4.99 -15.53
C THR A 64 -3.89 4.96 -15.37
N GLY A 65 -4.48 3.78 -15.15
CA GLY A 65 -5.94 3.59 -15.12
C GLY A 65 -6.57 3.50 -16.51
N SER A 66 -5.78 3.55 -17.58
CA SER A 66 -6.25 3.40 -18.95
C SER A 66 -5.41 2.42 -19.74
N ALA A 67 -6.04 1.64 -20.63
CA ALA A 67 -5.32 0.79 -21.56
C ALA A 67 -4.41 1.64 -22.45
N THR A 68 -3.28 1.08 -22.88
CA THR A 68 -2.38 1.80 -23.78
C THR A 68 -3.12 2.12 -25.08
N SER A 69 -2.94 3.35 -25.55
CA SER A 69 -3.36 3.78 -26.87
C SER A 69 -2.17 4.03 -27.81
N ASN A 70 -0.94 3.77 -27.36
CA ASN A 70 0.29 4.06 -28.10
C ASN A 70 0.78 2.88 -28.94
N ILE A 71 0.35 1.66 -28.59
CA ILE A 71 0.55 0.43 -29.35
C ILE A 71 -0.79 -0.22 -29.67
N ALA A 72 -0.85 -0.97 -30.76
CA ALA A 72 -2.02 -1.72 -31.17
C ALA A 72 -1.77 -3.24 -31.12
N SER A 73 -2.86 -3.99 -30.95
CA SER A 73 -2.86 -5.46 -31.00
C SER A 73 -2.33 -5.97 -32.36
N GLN A 74 -1.73 -7.16 -32.33
CA GLN A 74 -1.07 -7.78 -33.47
C GLN A 74 -1.83 -9.03 -33.91
N SER A 75 -2.09 -9.12 -35.20
CA SER A 75 -2.81 -10.21 -35.84
C SER A 75 -1.95 -10.91 -36.87
N VAL A 76 -2.23 -12.18 -37.14
CA VAL A 76 -1.58 -12.90 -38.23
C VAL A 76 -1.83 -12.16 -39.55
N GLY A 77 -0.76 -11.94 -40.32
CA GLY A 77 -0.80 -11.16 -41.56
C GLY A 77 -0.36 -9.69 -41.39
N ASP A 78 -0.25 -9.18 -40.17
CA ASP A 78 0.37 -7.88 -39.93
C ASP A 78 1.85 -7.89 -40.30
N ILE A 79 2.28 -6.84 -41.01
CA ILE A 79 3.69 -6.63 -41.33
C ILE A 79 4.31 -5.82 -40.20
N VAL A 80 5.26 -6.43 -39.49
CA VAL A 80 6.05 -5.75 -38.46
C VAL A 80 7.03 -4.82 -39.14
N LYS A 81 6.78 -3.51 -39.03
CA LYS A 81 7.67 -2.46 -39.50
C LYS A 81 8.52 -1.93 -38.34
N GLU A 82 9.63 -1.31 -38.68
CA GLU A 82 10.51 -0.69 -37.67
C GLU A 82 9.75 0.44 -36.94
N ASN A 83 9.15 1.33 -37.73
CA ASN A 83 8.32 2.42 -37.26
C ASN A 83 6.99 2.41 -38.02
N ASP A 84 5.89 2.45 -37.28
CA ASP A 84 4.56 2.66 -37.82
C ASP A 84 3.71 3.38 -36.77
N ALA A 85 3.98 4.67 -36.60
CA ALA A 85 3.23 5.52 -35.68
C ALA A 85 1.74 5.67 -36.07
N THR A 86 1.42 5.47 -37.35
CA THR A 86 0.04 5.60 -37.86
C THR A 86 -0.81 4.42 -37.43
N SER A 87 -0.35 3.18 -37.69
CA SER A 87 -1.09 1.98 -37.28
C SER A 87 -0.78 1.56 -35.84
N LYS A 88 0.28 2.13 -35.24
CA LYS A 88 0.78 1.83 -33.89
C LYS A 88 1.26 0.38 -33.73
N LYS A 89 1.60 -0.26 -34.86
CA LYS A 89 2.12 -1.64 -34.92
C LYS A 89 3.63 -1.69 -35.14
N GLY A 90 4.29 -0.55 -35.21
CA GLY A 90 5.74 -0.50 -35.40
C GLY A 90 6.47 -0.93 -34.14
N TRP A 91 7.61 -1.56 -34.32
CA TRP A 91 8.41 -2.08 -33.22
C TRP A 91 8.92 -0.97 -32.28
N ILE A 92 9.28 0.21 -32.82
CA ILE A 92 9.70 1.35 -31.98
C ILE A 92 8.60 1.83 -31.02
N GLN A 93 7.32 1.68 -31.38
CA GLN A 93 6.21 2.00 -30.47
C GLN A 93 6.15 1.02 -29.30
N PHE A 94 6.41 -0.27 -29.53
CA PHE A 94 6.52 -1.28 -28.48
C PHE A 94 7.69 -1.00 -27.53
N GLU A 95 8.86 -0.65 -28.07
CA GLU A 95 10.03 -0.31 -27.24
C GLU A 95 9.79 0.93 -26.37
N THR A 96 9.14 1.94 -26.94
CA THR A 96 8.79 3.17 -26.23
C THR A 96 7.81 2.86 -25.11
N GLU A 97 6.73 2.15 -25.39
CA GLU A 97 5.71 1.85 -24.39
C GLU A 97 6.24 0.90 -23.30
N ALA A 98 7.08 -0.06 -23.67
CA ALA A 98 7.73 -0.93 -22.68
C ALA A 98 8.68 -0.18 -21.76
N THR A 99 9.40 0.82 -22.29
CA THR A 99 10.25 1.71 -21.50
C THR A 99 9.42 2.61 -20.58
N THR A 100 8.28 3.10 -21.04
CA THR A 100 7.31 3.82 -20.20
C THR A 100 6.83 2.94 -19.05
N ALA A 101 6.44 1.69 -19.32
CA ALA A 101 5.99 0.75 -18.30
C ALA A 101 7.08 0.46 -17.24
N GLU A 102 8.34 0.33 -17.64
CA GLU A 102 9.44 0.15 -16.69
C GLU A 102 9.75 1.41 -15.87
N THR A 103 9.72 2.57 -16.51
CA THR A 103 9.95 3.86 -15.84
C THR A 103 8.88 4.10 -14.76
N ASN A 104 7.63 3.80 -15.10
CA ASN A 104 6.47 3.99 -14.24
C ASN A 104 6.19 2.79 -13.31
N ARG A 105 7.14 1.87 -13.12
CA ARG A 105 6.93 0.63 -12.35
C ARG A 105 6.40 0.82 -10.91
N LEU A 106 6.59 2.00 -10.31
CA LEU A 106 6.07 2.31 -8.97
C LEU A 106 4.83 3.24 -9.00
N ASN A 107 4.40 3.65 -10.18
CA ASN A 107 3.18 4.44 -10.36
C ASN A 107 1.97 3.51 -10.38
N ASN A 108 0.84 4.03 -9.93
CA ASN A 108 -0.43 3.32 -9.93
C ASN A 108 -1.60 4.29 -10.08
N SER A 109 -2.74 3.77 -10.53
CA SER A 109 -4.00 4.50 -10.56
C SER A 109 -4.98 3.91 -9.57
N SER A 110 -5.44 4.72 -8.63
CA SER A 110 -6.33 4.32 -7.52
C SER A 110 -7.66 3.72 -7.99
N GLY A 111 -8.11 4.01 -9.22
CA GLY A 111 -9.31 3.40 -9.81
C GLY A 111 -9.19 1.89 -10.04
N ASN A 112 -7.98 1.33 -10.00
CA ASN A 112 -7.72 -0.11 -10.12
C ASN A 112 -7.68 -0.85 -8.77
N PHE A 113 -7.98 -0.15 -7.68
CA PHE A 113 -7.79 -0.64 -6.32
C PHE A 113 -9.12 -0.77 -5.60
N THR A 114 -9.13 -1.60 -4.56
CA THR A 114 -10.25 -1.73 -3.64
C THR A 114 -9.75 -1.61 -2.21
N ALA A 115 -10.48 -0.87 -1.38
CA ALA A 115 -10.32 -0.87 0.05
C ALA A 115 -11.27 -1.91 0.66
N ALA A 116 -10.80 -2.66 1.66
CA ALA A 116 -11.64 -3.59 2.41
C ALA A 116 -11.22 -3.62 3.87
N ASP A 117 -12.18 -3.49 4.78
CA ASP A 117 -11.95 -3.64 6.22
C ASP A 117 -11.63 -5.10 6.54
N LYS A 118 -10.62 -5.31 7.40
CA LYS A 118 -10.04 -6.62 7.71
C LYS A 118 -10.13 -6.96 9.19
N LEU A 119 -9.86 -6.00 10.06
CA LEU A 119 -9.99 -6.14 11.51
C LEU A 119 -10.75 -4.95 12.10
N THR A 120 -11.45 -5.23 13.19
CA THR A 120 -12.02 -4.24 14.09
C THR A 120 -11.60 -4.63 15.49
N ILE A 121 -10.79 -3.79 16.14
CA ILE A 121 -10.32 -3.99 17.51
C ILE A 121 -11.02 -2.95 18.38
N GLN A 122 -11.72 -3.38 19.41
CA GLN A 122 -12.52 -2.50 20.26
C GLN A 122 -12.17 -2.63 21.73
N ARG A 123 -12.28 -1.51 22.43
CA ARG A 123 -12.34 -1.44 23.88
C ARG A 123 -13.55 -0.63 24.30
N THR A 124 -14.35 -1.20 25.19
CA THR A 124 -15.55 -0.56 25.76
C THR A 124 -15.37 -0.19 27.24
N SER A 125 -14.36 -0.76 27.90
CA SER A 125 -13.98 -0.38 29.26
C SER A 125 -13.28 0.97 29.27
N ALA A 126 -13.64 1.82 30.23
CA ALA A 126 -12.96 3.09 30.43
C ALA A 126 -11.46 2.90 30.72
N TRP A 127 -10.68 3.91 30.41
CA TRP A 127 -9.23 4.00 30.61
C TRP A 127 -8.86 5.44 30.94
N GLY A 128 -7.61 5.73 31.32
CA GLY A 128 -7.23 6.99 31.97
C GLY A 128 -7.03 6.77 33.46
N GLY A 129 -6.00 7.40 34.03
CA GLY A 129 -5.50 7.20 35.40
C GLY A 129 -4.88 5.81 35.68
N SER A 130 -5.56 4.71 35.33
CA SER A 130 -5.05 3.33 35.41
C SER A 130 -5.94 2.31 34.65
N PRO A 131 -5.49 1.73 33.52
CA PRO A 131 -4.26 2.10 32.81
C PRO A 131 -4.41 3.47 32.12
N ASP A 132 -3.35 4.25 32.18
CA ASP A 132 -3.13 5.51 31.44
C ASP A 132 -2.68 5.24 29.99
N SER A 133 -1.95 4.15 29.74
CA SER A 133 -1.59 3.70 28.40
C SER A 133 -2.25 2.36 28.05
N ILE A 134 -2.90 2.30 26.88
CA ILE A 134 -3.48 1.08 26.32
C ILE A 134 -2.93 0.80 24.92
N ASN A 135 -2.72 -0.48 24.61
CA ASN A 135 -2.15 -0.88 23.31
C ASN A 135 -2.90 -2.04 22.66
N ALA A 136 -2.95 -2.04 21.33
CA ALA A 136 -3.43 -3.16 20.53
C ALA A 136 -2.36 -3.58 19.51
N THR A 137 -2.18 -4.88 19.36
CA THR A 137 -1.20 -5.46 18.43
C THR A 137 -1.90 -6.30 17.38
N PHE A 138 -1.49 -6.14 16.13
CA PHE A 138 -1.96 -6.98 15.02
C PHE A 138 -0.84 -7.29 14.04
N THR A 139 -1.02 -8.36 13.28
CA THR A 139 -0.09 -8.79 12.25
C THR A 139 -0.73 -8.84 10.87
N VAL A 140 0.09 -8.66 9.84
CA VAL A 140 -0.26 -8.81 8.43
C VAL A 140 0.68 -9.82 7.81
N VAL A 141 0.13 -10.96 7.40
CA VAL A 141 0.89 -12.12 6.89
C VAL A 141 0.69 -12.28 5.39
N PHE A 142 1.80 -12.34 4.66
CA PHE A 142 1.86 -12.61 3.23
C PHE A 142 2.31 -14.06 3.00
N ALA A 143 1.82 -14.70 1.94
CA ALA A 143 2.16 -16.11 1.68
C ALA A 143 3.64 -16.34 1.32
N SER A 144 4.36 -15.31 0.89
CA SER A 144 5.81 -15.33 0.69
C SER A 144 6.40 -13.92 0.73
N ALA A 145 7.73 -13.83 0.86
CA ALA A 145 8.44 -12.55 0.81
C ALA A 145 8.28 -11.86 -0.56
N ASP A 146 8.20 -12.64 -1.65
CA ASP A 146 7.90 -12.12 -2.98
C ASP A 146 6.50 -11.52 -3.06
N ILE A 147 5.49 -12.17 -2.47
CA ILE A 147 4.12 -11.66 -2.44
C ILE A 147 4.05 -10.35 -1.64
N LYS A 148 4.74 -10.27 -0.50
CA LYS A 148 4.88 -9.02 0.27
C LYS A 148 5.49 -7.91 -0.59
N ARG A 149 6.63 -8.16 -1.24
CA ARG A 149 7.28 -7.18 -2.12
C ARG A 149 6.35 -6.74 -3.25
N ASN A 150 5.70 -7.69 -3.93
CA ASN A 150 4.81 -7.40 -5.06
C ASN A 150 3.60 -6.57 -4.62
N TYR A 151 3.08 -6.82 -3.41
CA TYR A 151 2.01 -6.02 -2.80
C TYR A 151 2.38 -4.55 -2.72
N PHE A 152 3.52 -4.23 -2.12
CA PHE A 152 3.93 -2.84 -1.96
C PHE A 152 4.50 -2.21 -3.25
N ASN A 153 5.17 -2.97 -4.12
CA ASN A 153 5.61 -2.49 -5.44
C ASN A 153 4.43 -2.11 -6.34
N ALA A 154 3.31 -2.84 -6.25
CA ALA A 154 2.06 -2.52 -6.95
C ALA A 154 1.20 -1.47 -6.22
N GLY A 155 1.73 -0.78 -5.20
CA GLY A 155 1.05 0.32 -4.51
C GLY A 155 0.07 -0.10 -3.42
N GLY A 156 0.11 -1.36 -2.95
CA GLY A 156 -0.72 -1.81 -1.84
C GLY A 156 -0.38 -1.09 -0.52
N GLU A 157 -1.40 -0.90 0.32
CA GLU A 157 -1.30 -0.22 1.62
C GLU A 157 -1.94 -1.06 2.73
N VAL A 158 -1.45 -0.89 3.95
CA VAL A 158 -2.16 -1.23 5.19
C VAL A 158 -2.71 0.08 5.76
N ARG A 159 -4.02 0.12 6.01
CA ARG A 159 -4.72 1.33 6.47
C ARG A 159 -5.24 1.15 7.87
N ILE A 160 -5.05 2.18 8.70
CA ILE A 160 -5.42 2.17 10.12
C ILE A 160 -6.22 3.45 10.38
N THR A 161 -7.39 3.31 11.01
CA THR A 161 -8.20 4.44 11.49
C THR A 161 -8.65 4.16 12.91
N LEU A 162 -8.48 5.15 13.79
CA LEU A 162 -9.01 5.11 15.15
C LEU A 162 -10.28 5.96 15.23
N SER A 163 -11.16 5.61 16.16
CA SER A 163 -12.32 6.44 16.52
C SER A 163 -12.75 6.19 17.96
N LEU A 164 -13.38 7.20 18.56
CA LEU A 164 -14.03 7.09 19.86
C LEU A 164 -15.52 7.42 19.67
N SER A 165 -16.39 6.51 20.10
CA SER A 165 -17.85 6.71 20.05
C SER A 165 -18.44 6.64 21.45
N GLY A 166 -19.40 7.51 21.76
CA GLY A 166 -20.02 7.56 23.09
C GLY A 166 -19.10 8.09 24.20
N GLY A 167 -17.95 8.66 23.86
CA GLY A 167 -17.14 9.43 24.80
C GLY A 167 -17.89 10.70 25.23
N SER A 168 -17.76 11.08 26.50
CA SER A 168 -18.43 12.25 27.08
C SER A 168 -17.42 13.24 27.67
N GLY A 169 -17.90 14.46 27.94
CA GLY A 169 -17.07 15.53 28.50
C GLY A 169 -16.00 16.08 27.55
N SER A 170 -15.18 16.99 28.07
CA SER A 170 -14.11 17.64 27.32
C SER A 170 -13.04 16.65 26.88
N LYS A 171 -12.69 15.68 27.74
CA LYS A 171 -11.68 14.66 27.44
C LYS A 171 -12.08 13.73 26.30
N GLY A 172 -13.29 13.19 26.33
CA GLY A 172 -13.81 12.36 25.23
C GLY A 172 -13.92 13.13 23.92
N THR A 173 -14.26 14.42 23.99
CA THR A 173 -14.27 15.32 22.81
C THR A 173 -12.86 15.54 22.27
N SER A 174 -11.86 15.73 23.14
CA SER A 174 -10.45 15.87 22.75
C SER A 174 -9.95 14.65 21.98
N TRP A 175 -10.16 13.45 22.51
CA TRP A 175 -9.81 12.19 21.84
C TRP A 175 -10.52 11.99 20.50
N THR A 176 -11.81 12.31 20.44
CA THR A 176 -12.58 12.22 19.19
C THR A 176 -12.00 13.16 18.12
N ASN A 177 -11.63 14.38 18.51
CA ASN A 177 -11.01 15.35 17.62
C ASN A 177 -9.61 14.90 17.17
N LEU A 178 -8.79 14.35 18.08
CA LEU A 178 -7.46 13.82 17.77
C LEU A 178 -7.52 12.74 16.69
N PHE A 179 -8.39 11.74 16.86
CA PHE A 179 -8.54 10.67 15.87
C PHE A 179 -9.13 11.17 14.54
N THR A 180 -10.09 12.10 14.60
CA THR A 180 -10.67 12.70 13.39
C THR A 180 -9.62 13.50 12.60
N ALA A 181 -8.75 14.24 13.30
CA ALA A 181 -7.70 15.04 12.69
C ALA A 181 -6.58 14.19 12.07
N ALA A 182 -6.30 13.00 12.61
CA ALA A 182 -5.41 12.01 11.98
C ALA A 182 -6.01 11.39 10.70
N GLY A 183 -7.31 11.07 10.72
CA GLY A 183 -8.00 10.41 9.62
C GLY A 183 -7.52 8.96 9.42
N THR A 184 -7.29 8.57 8.16
CA THR A 184 -6.73 7.24 7.84
C THR A 184 -5.22 7.32 7.70
N ILE A 185 -4.51 6.59 8.54
CA ILE A 185 -3.07 6.35 8.44
C ILE A 185 -2.85 5.28 7.36
N LYS A 186 -1.93 5.53 6.44
CA LYS A 186 -1.63 4.69 5.28
C LYS A 186 -0.17 4.25 5.33
N PHE A 187 0.08 3.02 5.74
CA PHE A 187 1.40 2.39 5.65
C PHE A 187 1.60 1.84 4.23
N GLY A 188 2.50 2.47 3.48
CA GLY A 188 2.77 2.15 2.07
C GLY A 188 4.17 1.58 1.85
N ARG A 189 4.65 1.68 0.61
CA ARG A 189 5.95 1.11 0.20
C ARG A 189 7.15 1.78 0.89
N THR A 190 7.22 3.12 0.84
CA THR A 190 8.40 3.92 1.26
C THR A 190 8.06 5.00 2.30
N ALA A 191 6.82 5.05 2.76
CA ALA A 191 6.35 6.07 3.67
C ALA A 191 5.05 5.62 4.35
N THR A 192 4.80 6.23 5.51
CA THR A 192 3.51 6.19 6.19
C THR A 192 2.91 7.57 6.15
N THR A 193 1.74 7.69 5.52
CA THR A 193 1.05 8.97 5.29
C THR A 193 -0.31 8.99 5.98
N ARG A 194 -1.08 10.08 5.84
CA ARG A 194 -2.45 10.16 6.36
C ARG A 194 -3.39 10.88 5.41
N THR A 195 -4.70 10.78 5.66
CA THR A 195 -5.72 11.59 4.97
C THR A 195 -6.20 12.79 5.78
N GLY A 196 -6.03 12.76 7.10
CA GLY A 196 -6.45 13.85 7.98
C GLY A 196 -5.51 15.05 7.94
N SER A 197 -5.90 16.13 8.62
CA SER A 197 -5.16 17.39 8.65
C SER A 197 -3.94 17.39 9.59
N ALA A 198 -3.84 16.49 10.57
CA ALA A 198 -2.84 16.58 11.66
C ALA A 198 -2.23 15.22 12.10
N GLY A 199 -1.12 15.32 12.85
CA GLY A 199 -0.21 14.23 13.24
C GLY A 199 1.16 14.34 12.55
N ASP A 200 2.03 13.37 12.79
CA ASP A 200 3.36 13.27 12.20
C ASP A 200 3.46 12.01 11.34
N THR A 201 3.75 12.23 10.04
CA THR A 201 4.01 11.17 9.06
C THR A 201 5.49 10.86 8.99
N THR A 202 5.86 9.70 8.45
CA THR A 202 7.26 9.27 8.34
C THR A 202 7.61 8.83 6.92
N SER A 203 8.89 8.94 6.55
CA SER A 203 9.46 8.30 5.35
C SER A 203 9.81 6.83 5.59
N ILE A 204 9.03 6.16 6.44
CA ILE A 204 9.19 4.75 6.78
C ILE A 204 7.98 3.99 6.22
N GLY A 205 8.22 3.13 5.25
CA GLY A 205 7.24 2.16 4.74
C GLY A 205 7.80 0.75 4.76
N ASN A 206 7.16 -0.16 4.02
CA ASN A 206 7.55 -1.56 3.96
C ASN A 206 9.02 -1.81 3.60
N VAL A 207 9.61 -1.02 2.69
CA VAL A 207 11.01 -1.23 2.27
C VAL A 207 12.04 -0.71 3.28
N ASP A 208 11.58 0.05 4.27
CA ASP A 208 12.40 0.66 5.32
C ASP A 208 12.29 -0.09 6.65
N MET A 209 11.46 -1.14 6.70
CA MET A 209 11.22 -1.96 7.89
C MET A 209 12.44 -2.77 8.29
N THR A 210 12.65 -2.83 9.60
CA THR A 210 13.67 -3.65 10.25
C THR A 210 13.03 -4.66 11.21
N GLY A 211 13.83 -5.51 11.84
CA GLY A 211 13.36 -6.45 12.87
C GLY A 211 12.92 -5.80 14.19
N SER A 212 13.09 -4.48 14.32
CA SER A 212 12.78 -3.70 15.53
C SER A 212 11.60 -2.77 15.28
N HIS A 213 10.79 -2.52 16.31
CA HIS A 213 9.69 -1.57 16.23
C HIS A 213 10.20 -0.16 15.92
N GLN A 214 9.68 0.41 14.84
CA GLN A 214 9.93 1.77 14.41
C GLN A 214 8.63 2.55 14.46
N GLN A 215 8.65 3.76 15.01
CA GLN A 215 7.51 4.66 14.97
C GLN A 215 7.25 5.08 13.53
N ILE A 216 6.04 4.80 13.04
CA ILE A 216 5.60 5.13 11.68
C ILE A 216 4.58 6.27 11.65
N PHE A 217 3.94 6.55 12.78
CA PHE A 217 2.99 7.64 12.96
C PHE A 217 2.89 8.04 14.44
N GLN A 218 2.62 9.32 14.70
CA GLN A 218 2.35 9.89 16.03
C GLN A 218 1.33 11.02 15.87
N HIS A 219 0.45 11.22 16.83
CA HIS A 219 -0.30 12.47 16.95
C HIS A 219 -0.63 12.74 18.40
N ASP A 220 -0.30 13.96 18.84
CA ASP A 220 -0.65 14.53 20.14
C ASP A 220 -1.80 15.56 20.01
N VAL A 221 -2.47 15.84 21.13
CA VAL A 221 -3.44 16.94 21.21
C VAL A 221 -2.71 18.28 21.11
N GLY A 222 -1.52 18.39 21.72
CA GLY A 222 -0.55 19.46 21.52
C GLY A 222 -0.84 20.78 22.25
N SER A 223 -2.02 20.95 22.88
CA SER A 223 -2.33 22.11 23.71
C SER A 223 -3.58 21.93 24.59
N GLY A 224 -3.72 22.82 25.59
CA GLY A 224 -4.87 22.82 26.51
C GLY A 224 -4.73 21.80 27.62
N VAL A 225 -5.82 21.54 28.33
CA VAL A 225 -5.91 20.65 29.52
C VAL A 225 -5.52 19.19 29.22
N TYR A 226 -5.57 18.78 27.95
CA TYR A 226 -5.26 17.40 27.54
C TYR A 226 -4.12 17.38 26.52
N GLY A 227 -3.26 18.41 26.51
CA GLY A 227 -2.26 18.62 25.46
C GLY A 227 -1.21 17.51 25.38
N GLU A 228 -0.99 16.83 26.51
CA GLU A 228 -0.07 15.73 26.75
C GLU A 228 -0.55 14.42 26.10
N ASN A 229 -1.85 14.27 25.87
CA ASN A 229 -2.43 13.02 25.36
C ASN A 229 -2.05 12.76 23.91
N ASP A 230 -1.71 11.51 23.60
CA ASP A 230 -1.24 11.12 22.28
C ASP A 230 -1.68 9.71 21.85
N PHE A 231 -1.57 9.44 20.56
CA PHE A 231 -1.45 8.07 20.11
C PHE A 231 -0.34 7.94 19.08
N ASN A 232 0.26 6.75 19.03
CA ASN A 232 1.30 6.41 18.10
C ASN A 232 1.12 5.01 17.53
N ILE A 233 1.75 4.80 16.38
CA ILE A 233 1.77 3.52 15.71
C ILE A 233 3.22 3.17 15.45
N THR A 234 3.63 1.99 15.89
CA THR A 234 4.92 1.39 15.54
C THR A 234 4.71 0.17 14.66
N ALA A 235 5.70 -0.14 13.82
CA ALA A 235 5.70 -1.31 12.97
C ALA A 235 7.08 -1.94 12.88
N ARG A 236 7.13 -3.24 12.56
CA ARG A 236 8.36 -3.99 12.26
C ARG A 236 8.14 -5.15 11.31
N ASP A 237 9.23 -5.61 10.72
CA ASP A 237 9.32 -6.94 10.12
C ASP A 237 9.50 -7.98 11.21
N ASN A 238 8.39 -8.59 11.65
CA ASN A 238 8.46 -9.73 12.57
C ASN A 238 9.19 -10.92 11.92
N ASN A 239 9.02 -11.08 10.61
CA ASN A 239 9.87 -11.90 9.74
C ASN A 239 9.70 -11.44 8.27
N THR A 240 10.34 -12.14 7.32
CA THR A 240 10.31 -11.79 5.89
C THR A 240 8.91 -11.82 5.24
N THR A 241 7.93 -12.44 5.90
CA THR A 241 6.55 -12.59 5.41
C THR A 241 5.51 -11.92 6.30
N THR A 242 5.89 -11.41 7.47
CA THR A 242 4.95 -10.90 8.47
C THR A 242 5.36 -9.50 8.92
N LEU A 243 4.44 -8.55 8.79
CA LEU A 243 4.50 -7.26 9.47
C LEU A 243 3.76 -7.35 10.80
N GLU A 244 4.31 -6.73 11.83
CA GLU A 244 3.64 -6.53 13.12
C GLU A 244 3.49 -5.03 13.36
N PHE A 245 2.32 -4.65 13.87
CA PHE A 245 1.95 -3.27 14.18
C PHE A 245 1.45 -3.19 15.61
N ILE A 246 1.86 -2.15 16.31
CA ILE A 246 1.36 -1.80 17.64
C ILE A 246 0.75 -0.42 17.56
N ILE A 247 -0.51 -0.31 17.98
CA ILE A 247 -1.21 0.96 18.18
C ILE A 247 -1.20 1.23 19.68
N THR A 248 -0.62 2.35 20.09
CA THR A 248 -0.56 2.77 21.49
C THR A 248 -1.34 4.06 21.65
N VAL A 249 -2.18 4.14 22.68
CA VAL A 249 -2.98 5.31 23.03
C VAL A 249 -2.67 5.67 24.47
N ASN A 250 -2.18 6.90 24.71
CA ASN A 250 -1.66 7.36 25.99
C ASN A 250 -2.49 8.52 26.53
N ASP A 251 -3.03 8.33 27.73
CA ASP A 251 -3.61 9.36 28.57
C ASP A 251 -2.55 9.86 29.57
N ASP A 252 -1.64 10.71 29.09
CA ASP A 252 -0.53 11.25 29.89
C ASP A 252 -0.95 12.46 30.75
N ASP A 253 -2.25 12.80 30.73
CA ASP A 253 -2.87 13.78 31.62
C ASP A 253 -2.77 13.32 33.09
N ALA A 254 -1.90 13.97 33.85
CA ALA A 254 -1.75 13.73 35.29
C ALA A 254 -2.87 14.38 36.14
N GLY A 255 -3.85 14.98 35.48
CA GLY A 255 -4.95 15.73 36.07
C GLY A 255 -4.60 17.20 36.25
N ASP A 256 -5.59 18.06 35.98
CA ASP A 256 -5.47 19.50 36.14
C ASP A 256 -6.31 20.02 37.31
N GLN A 257 -5.80 21.03 38.01
CA GLN A 257 -6.58 21.74 39.03
C GLN A 257 -7.45 22.81 38.36
N THR A 258 -8.67 22.45 37.94
CA THR A 258 -9.62 23.36 37.28
C THR A 258 -10.53 24.13 38.25
N GLY A 259 -10.11 24.34 39.49
CA GLY A 259 -10.90 25.03 40.52
C GLY A 259 -10.33 24.95 41.94
N THR A 260 -11.19 25.00 42.95
CA THR A 260 -10.82 24.76 44.36
C THR A 260 -10.91 23.26 44.66
N GLY A 261 -9.77 22.58 44.77
CA GLY A 261 -9.68 21.12 44.96
C GLY A 261 -8.29 20.59 44.60
N GLY A 262 -8.07 19.26 44.66
CA GLY A 262 -6.87 18.66 44.06
C GLY A 262 -6.99 18.56 42.53
N PRO A 263 -5.91 18.20 41.81
CA PRO A 263 -5.99 17.86 40.40
C PRO A 263 -6.96 16.69 40.18
N VAL A 264 -7.73 16.74 39.08
CA VAL A 264 -8.65 15.67 38.69
C VAL A 264 -8.27 15.20 37.29
N ASP A 265 -8.02 13.91 37.16
CA ASP A 265 -7.90 13.19 35.90
C ASP A 265 -9.18 12.35 35.72
N GLU A 266 -9.97 12.66 34.70
CA GLU A 266 -11.15 11.85 34.36
C GLU A 266 -10.82 10.72 33.39
N ASN A 267 -11.43 9.56 33.58
CA ASN A 267 -11.29 8.47 32.62
C ASN A 267 -11.94 8.82 31.27
N VAL A 268 -11.32 8.34 30.20
CA VAL A 268 -11.89 8.25 28.86
C VAL A 268 -12.89 7.10 28.80
N GLY A 269 -14.17 7.45 28.73
CA GLY A 269 -15.27 6.49 28.51
C GLY A 269 -15.61 6.30 27.02
N GLY A 270 -16.59 5.44 26.75
CA GLY A 270 -17.07 5.15 25.40
C GLY A 270 -16.44 3.91 24.78
N THR A 271 -16.56 3.77 23.46
CA THR A 271 -15.98 2.68 22.68
C THR A 271 -14.86 3.19 21.79
N LEU A 272 -13.62 2.89 22.16
CA LEU A 272 -12.44 3.05 21.32
C LEU A 272 -12.45 1.94 20.26
N THR A 273 -12.30 2.31 19.00
CA THR A 273 -12.25 1.37 17.87
C THR A 273 -11.05 1.67 16.99
N ALA A 274 -10.23 0.65 16.72
CA ALA A 274 -9.29 0.65 15.61
C ALA A 274 -9.83 -0.23 14.47
N THR A 275 -9.98 0.36 13.28
CA THR A 275 -10.32 -0.35 12.05
C THR A 275 -9.06 -0.48 11.20
N ILE A 276 -8.70 -1.72 10.88
CA ILE A 276 -7.57 -2.04 10.02
C ILE A 276 -8.13 -2.54 8.69
N ALA A 277 -7.70 -1.91 7.60
CA ALA A 277 -8.13 -2.20 6.24
C ALA A 277 -6.94 -2.46 5.32
N GLU A 278 -7.18 -3.20 4.26
CA GLU A 278 -6.27 -3.27 3.11
C GLU A 278 -6.69 -2.25 2.05
N PHE A 279 -5.72 -1.81 1.24
CA PHE A 279 -6.00 -1.17 -0.04
C PHE A 279 -5.05 -1.75 -1.07
N ARG A 280 -5.58 -2.42 -2.09
CA ARG A 280 -4.76 -3.21 -3.02
C ARG A 280 -5.33 -3.24 -4.43
N PRO A 281 -4.49 -3.54 -5.44
CA PRO A 281 -4.95 -3.77 -6.81
C PRO A 281 -5.89 -4.98 -6.90
N THR A 282 -7.01 -4.80 -7.59
CA THR A 282 -8.07 -5.81 -7.80
C THR A 282 -8.54 -5.91 -9.25
N ASN A 283 -7.94 -5.13 -10.17
CA ASN A 283 -8.34 -5.13 -11.56
C ASN A 283 -7.78 -6.35 -12.32
N ALA A 284 -8.63 -7.35 -12.57
CA ALA A 284 -8.27 -8.58 -13.27
C ALA A 284 -7.74 -8.39 -14.70
N SER A 285 -8.06 -7.25 -15.34
CA SER A 285 -7.52 -6.89 -16.66
C SER A 285 -6.12 -6.26 -16.60
N ALA A 286 -5.61 -5.97 -15.41
CA ALA A 286 -4.30 -5.38 -15.18
C ALA A 286 -3.51 -6.16 -14.12
N VAL A 287 -3.60 -5.73 -12.85
CA VAL A 287 -2.93 -6.32 -11.70
C VAL A 287 -3.98 -6.63 -10.65
N THR A 288 -4.01 -7.90 -10.23
CA THR A 288 -4.80 -8.37 -9.09
C THR A 288 -3.89 -9.10 -8.13
N LEU A 289 -3.96 -8.75 -6.86
CA LEU A 289 -3.20 -9.42 -5.81
C LEU A 289 -4.12 -10.22 -4.89
N ALA A 290 -3.56 -11.18 -4.14
CA ALA A 290 -4.29 -11.81 -3.05
C ALA A 290 -4.35 -10.86 -1.84
N SER A 291 -5.41 -10.98 -1.05
CA SER A 291 -5.48 -10.32 0.27
C SER A 291 -4.51 -11.01 1.23
N PRO A 292 -3.62 -10.28 1.93
CA PRO A 292 -2.88 -10.87 3.04
C PRO A 292 -3.81 -11.21 4.21
N THR A 293 -3.34 -12.04 5.13
CA THR A 293 -4.09 -12.41 6.33
C THR A 293 -3.81 -11.39 7.42
N PHE A 294 -4.86 -10.80 7.98
CA PHE A 294 -4.77 -9.89 9.12
C PHE A 294 -5.22 -10.63 10.38
N THR A 295 -4.52 -10.44 11.49
CA THR A 295 -4.87 -11.08 12.76
C THR A 295 -4.55 -10.16 13.93
N THR A 296 -5.53 -9.91 14.79
CA THR A 296 -5.30 -9.30 16.10
C THR A 296 -4.57 -10.31 16.98
N THR A 297 -3.39 -9.94 17.48
CA THR A 297 -2.65 -10.77 18.45
C THR A 297 -3.04 -10.39 19.86
N ASP A 298 -3.22 -9.08 20.11
CA ASP A 298 -3.66 -8.54 21.40
C ASP A 298 -4.61 -7.36 21.17
N GLY A 299 -5.73 -7.34 21.90
CA GLY A 299 -6.64 -6.19 21.92
C GLY A 299 -6.14 -5.08 22.83
N PHE A 300 -6.82 -3.93 22.82
CA PHE A 300 -6.54 -2.80 23.72
C PHE A 300 -6.64 -3.21 25.20
N GLN A 301 -5.48 -3.47 25.83
CA GLN A 301 -5.37 -3.82 27.25
C GLN A 301 -5.01 -2.60 28.08
#